data_AF-A0A6H2BZE7-F1
#
_entry.id   AF-A0A6H2BZE7-F1
#
_cell.length_a   1.000
_cell.length_b   1.000
_cell.length_c   1.000
_cell.angle_alpha   90.00
_cell.angle_beta   90.00
_cell.angle_gamma   90.00
#
_symmetry.space_group_name_H-M   'P 1'
#
loop_
_entity.id
_entity.type
_entity.pdbx_description
1 polymer ?
#
loop_
_entity_poly.entity_id
_entity_poly.type
_entity_poly.pdbx_seq_one_letter_code
_entity_poly.pdbx_strand_id
1 'polypeptide(L)'
;MPHIIPNNSCVGCDNCRPLCPTGAIKIEDDEYWVDPALCNNCEGYYLQPQCVIACPTNAPIPTHAKKGRCKVEPRDATSPDLFSNGKNNPFASAIVIWEACNLLAQRTSLQWEKNEEGNLHYSRSVNQGRGTISFQIQDLFQANNRADNLQAIDYLDIRAACIHLIFAAQITALDQPWEEEFTIDERQIEQYLGLEKRKDLSKSTKLGLIKNIVYQTCSLMVSIDWPQQGRVPSFSIKDSYLWNLTDTQHHFQEDDQGCKYLVGLTFTVKAGIWTQHFFNRQGCKERTTFYQYGSLPKTLLTTVMSLWQQHEGAVRLMLWLLFKTKMGREQRITIPTLLRVAYGEEKVTQASRHREERKRLLKAYENDLEVLNHYGVKPLFDPVTYPPEIQPLWAKLVDIPEDPEEALEFWINDGSGENRLTDSGPRGKWNLLLNARILSFELPPDWENRSESDKKQRRTTKSKSNHQQTGNLLGEQVTEGRKKMNLSQRELAKLMEKSQSWIRDVEKGRLKAKLDDQMLLRQLLDIS
;
A
#
# COMPACT_ATOMS: atom_id res chain seq x y z
N MET A 1 -18.62 25.95 -0.73
CA MET A 1 -18.91 25.08 0.44
C MET A 1 -20.18 24.30 0.15
N PRO A 2 -20.31 23.03 0.59
CA PRO A 2 -21.53 22.27 0.39
C PRO A 2 -22.71 22.90 1.16
N HIS A 3 -23.91 22.43 0.84
CA HIS A 3 -25.16 22.84 1.51
C HIS A 3 -25.68 21.71 2.41
N ILE A 4 -26.52 22.05 3.39
CA ILE A 4 -27.25 21.12 4.25
C ILE A 4 -28.74 21.48 4.17
N ILE A 5 -29.62 20.49 4.27
CA ILE A 5 -31.06 20.68 4.27
C ILE A 5 -31.56 20.37 5.68
N PRO A 6 -32.02 21.37 6.46
CA PRO A 6 -32.61 21.12 7.77
C PRO A 6 -33.99 20.48 7.64
N ASN A 7 -34.26 19.44 8.44
CA ASN A 7 -35.52 18.69 8.41
C ASN A 7 -36.75 19.59 8.64
N ASN A 8 -36.65 20.50 9.61
CA ASN A 8 -37.73 21.41 10.00
C ASN A 8 -38.09 22.47 8.96
N SER A 9 -37.27 22.69 7.93
CA SER A 9 -37.50 23.71 6.89
C SER A 9 -37.81 23.13 5.51
N CYS A 10 -37.55 21.83 5.31
CA CYS A 10 -37.86 21.14 4.07
C CYS A 10 -39.34 20.72 4.04
N VAL A 11 -40.05 21.06 2.96
CA VAL A 11 -41.44 20.64 2.72
C VAL A 11 -41.56 19.44 1.76
N GLY A 12 -40.43 18.81 1.41
CA GLY A 12 -40.41 17.59 0.59
C GLY A 12 -40.90 17.74 -0.86
N CYS A 13 -40.90 18.96 -1.42
CA CYS A 13 -41.50 19.23 -2.74
C CYS A 13 -40.69 18.73 -3.95
N ASP A 14 -39.53 18.11 -3.74
CA ASP A 14 -38.61 17.53 -4.75
C ASP A 14 -38.04 18.49 -5.82
N ASN A 15 -38.47 19.75 -5.91
CA ASN A 15 -38.04 20.71 -6.96
C ASN A 15 -36.53 20.85 -7.14
N CYS A 16 -35.76 20.79 -6.04
CA CYS A 16 -34.32 21.00 -6.08
C CYS A 16 -33.52 19.78 -6.58
N ARG A 17 -34.04 18.56 -6.40
CA ARG A 17 -33.34 17.30 -6.72
C ARG A 17 -33.06 17.11 -8.22
N PRO A 18 -34.03 17.27 -9.14
CA PRO A 18 -33.77 17.09 -10.58
C PRO A 18 -32.88 18.18 -11.16
N LEU A 19 -32.73 19.33 -10.48
CA LEU A 19 -31.87 20.44 -10.91
C LEU A 19 -30.42 20.32 -10.41
N CYS A 20 -30.12 19.36 -9.53
CA CYS A 20 -28.77 19.17 -9.02
C CYS A 20 -27.90 18.45 -10.07
N PRO A 21 -26.89 19.11 -10.67
CA PRO A 21 -26.13 18.53 -11.79
C PRO A 21 -25.27 17.33 -11.37
N THR A 22 -24.87 17.27 -10.11
CA THR A 22 -24.06 16.16 -9.55
C THR A 22 -24.90 15.10 -8.86
N GLY A 23 -26.24 15.26 -8.83
CA GLY A 23 -27.13 14.33 -8.13
C GLY A 23 -26.85 14.22 -6.62
N ALA A 24 -26.28 15.27 -6.02
CA ALA A 24 -25.89 15.29 -4.62
C ALA A 24 -27.08 15.29 -3.64
N ILE A 25 -28.26 15.72 -4.08
CA ILE A 25 -29.46 15.69 -3.24
C ILE A 25 -30.04 14.28 -3.24
N LYS A 26 -30.09 13.66 -2.07
CA LYS A 26 -30.58 12.30 -1.84
C LYS A 26 -31.74 12.32 -0.86
N ILE A 27 -32.51 11.23 -0.85
CA ILE A 27 -33.62 11.01 0.07
C ILE A 27 -33.26 9.77 0.89
N GLU A 28 -33.38 9.87 2.20
CA GLU A 28 -33.14 8.77 3.13
C GLU A 28 -34.11 8.92 4.31
N ASP A 29 -34.84 7.85 4.63
CA ASP A 29 -35.95 7.84 5.58
C ASP A 29 -36.98 8.98 5.30
N ASP A 30 -37.37 9.14 4.03
CA ASP A 30 -38.27 10.20 3.53
C ASP A 30 -37.77 11.65 3.74
N GLU A 31 -36.53 11.82 4.19
CA GLU A 31 -35.93 13.11 4.48
C GLU A 31 -34.81 13.44 3.48
N TYR A 32 -34.79 14.69 3.01
CA TYR A 32 -33.83 15.15 2.02
C TYR A 32 -32.50 15.52 2.69
N TRP A 33 -31.40 15.05 2.10
CA TRP A 33 -30.06 15.44 2.52
C TRP A 33 -29.15 15.70 1.31
N VAL A 34 -28.05 16.39 1.54
CA VAL A 34 -27.06 16.71 0.51
C VAL A 34 -25.81 15.89 0.79
N ASP A 35 -25.43 15.04 -0.16
CA ASP A 35 -24.17 14.31 -0.11
C ASP A 35 -22.98 15.24 -0.29
N PRO A 36 -22.18 15.48 0.77
CA PRO A 36 -21.05 16.41 0.69
C PRO A 36 -19.94 15.88 -0.23
N ALA A 37 -19.91 14.57 -0.53
CA ALA A 37 -18.93 13.99 -1.46
C ALA A 37 -19.26 14.29 -2.92
N LEU A 38 -20.53 14.56 -3.24
CA LEU A 38 -21.00 14.86 -4.59
C LEU A 38 -21.26 16.36 -4.80
N CYS A 39 -21.51 17.12 -3.73
CA CYS A 39 -21.83 18.53 -3.84
C CYS A 39 -20.60 19.38 -4.18
N ASN A 40 -20.58 19.93 -5.39
CA ASN A 40 -19.56 20.87 -5.86
C ASN A 40 -20.07 22.33 -5.91
N ASN A 41 -21.14 22.65 -5.18
CA ASN A 41 -21.76 23.98 -5.20
C ASN A 41 -22.24 24.43 -6.59
N CYS A 42 -22.57 23.49 -7.48
CA CYS A 42 -22.91 23.72 -8.89
C CYS A 42 -21.79 24.40 -9.71
N GLU A 43 -20.56 24.43 -9.21
CA GLU A 43 -19.41 25.01 -9.91
C GLU A 43 -19.18 24.30 -11.24
N GLY A 44 -18.94 25.08 -12.30
CA GLY A 44 -18.78 24.58 -13.67
C GLY A 44 -20.09 24.34 -14.43
N TYR A 45 -21.25 24.38 -13.76
CA TYR A 45 -22.56 24.21 -14.40
C TYR A 45 -23.39 25.51 -14.36
N TYR A 46 -23.43 26.17 -13.20
CA TYR A 46 -24.23 27.36 -12.97
C TYR A 46 -23.46 28.40 -12.13
N LEU A 47 -23.85 29.67 -12.22
CA LEU A 47 -23.27 30.76 -11.42
C LEU A 47 -23.69 30.70 -9.94
N GLN A 48 -24.82 30.04 -9.65
CA GLN A 48 -25.40 29.96 -8.33
C GLN A 48 -25.99 28.55 -8.08
N PRO A 49 -26.05 28.09 -6.82
CA PRO A 49 -26.60 26.78 -6.47
C PRO A 49 -28.10 26.69 -6.82
N GLN A 50 -28.43 25.77 -7.73
CA GLN A 50 -29.81 25.62 -8.20
C GLN A 50 -30.76 25.17 -7.09
N CYS A 51 -30.26 24.42 -6.10
CA CYS A 51 -31.07 23.98 -4.96
C CYS A 51 -31.59 25.12 -4.10
N VAL A 52 -30.81 26.20 -3.95
CA VAL A 52 -31.22 27.40 -3.20
C VAL A 52 -32.25 28.19 -4.01
N ILE A 53 -32.01 28.36 -5.32
CA ILE A 53 -32.90 29.13 -6.21
C ILE A 53 -34.28 28.45 -6.37
N ALA A 54 -34.29 27.13 -6.52
CA ALA A 54 -35.52 26.39 -6.80
C ALA A 54 -36.32 26.02 -5.54
N CYS A 55 -35.76 26.22 -4.34
CA CYS A 55 -36.44 25.85 -3.10
C CYS A 55 -37.46 26.91 -2.68
N PRO A 56 -38.76 26.57 -2.57
CA PRO A 56 -39.80 27.53 -2.21
C PRO A 56 -39.67 28.07 -0.78
N THR A 57 -39.03 27.30 0.12
CA THR A 57 -38.82 27.66 1.52
C THR A 57 -37.40 28.10 1.84
N ASN A 58 -36.52 28.16 0.83
CA ASN A 58 -35.09 28.47 1.00
C ASN A 58 -34.39 27.58 2.05
N ALA A 59 -34.79 26.30 2.13
CA ALA A 59 -34.31 25.35 3.13
C ALA A 59 -32.81 24.99 3.02
N PRO A 60 -32.21 24.79 1.81
CA PRO A 60 -30.79 24.52 1.72
C PRO A 60 -29.95 25.71 2.22
N ILE A 61 -29.18 25.49 3.28
CA ILE A 61 -28.28 26.49 3.85
C ILE A 61 -26.82 26.06 3.72
N PRO A 62 -25.84 26.98 3.72
CA PRO A 62 -24.43 26.62 3.71
C PRO A 62 -24.07 25.72 4.89
N THR A 63 -23.36 24.62 4.62
CA THR A 63 -22.94 23.68 5.67
C THR A 63 -21.98 24.37 6.64
N HIS A 64 -22.23 24.20 7.93
CA HIS A 64 -21.31 24.61 8.99
C HIS A 64 -20.78 23.38 9.73
N ALA A 65 -19.66 23.52 10.43
CA ALA A 65 -19.10 22.41 11.20
C ALA A 65 -20.02 22.09 12.38
N LYS A 66 -20.44 20.83 12.49
CA LYS A 66 -21.18 20.34 13.65
C LYS A 66 -20.38 20.60 14.93
N LYS A 67 -20.99 21.30 15.89
CA LYS A 67 -20.41 21.51 17.22
C LYS A 67 -20.63 20.27 18.10
N GLY A 68 -19.66 19.95 18.95
CA GLY A 68 -19.75 18.85 19.90
C GLY A 68 -19.32 17.47 19.35
N ARG A 69 -19.46 16.43 20.19
CA ARG A 69 -19.00 15.07 19.85
C ARG A 69 -20.02 14.38 18.94
N CYS A 70 -19.56 13.82 17.84
CA CYS A 70 -20.38 12.93 17.02
C CYS A 70 -20.47 11.56 17.69
N LYS A 71 -21.69 11.11 17.97
CA LYS A 71 -21.98 9.76 18.46
C LYS A 71 -22.95 9.11 17.48
N VAL A 72 -22.73 7.84 17.21
CA VAL A 72 -23.62 7.00 16.39
C VAL A 72 -24.07 5.87 17.29
N GLU A 73 -25.34 5.85 17.65
CA GLU A 73 -25.99 4.78 18.42
C GLU A 73 -27.45 4.62 17.94
N PRO A 74 -27.92 3.37 17.73
CA PRO A 74 -27.20 2.10 17.79
C PRO A 74 -26.33 1.85 16.55
N ARG A 75 -25.38 0.91 16.64
CA ARG A 75 -24.52 0.49 15.53
C ARG A 75 -24.71 -0.99 15.27
N ASP A 76 -24.80 -1.36 14.00
CA ASP A 76 -24.81 -2.75 13.59
C ASP A 76 -23.48 -3.44 13.93
N ALA A 77 -23.54 -4.76 14.13
CA ALA A 77 -22.37 -5.56 14.41
C ALA A 77 -21.48 -5.62 13.16
N THR A 78 -20.22 -5.19 13.31
CA THR A 78 -19.23 -5.25 12.23
C THR A 78 -18.44 -6.56 12.26
N SER A 79 -17.77 -6.84 11.14
CA SER A 79 -16.83 -7.97 11.05
C SER A 79 -15.65 -7.79 12.02
N PRO A 80 -14.99 -8.87 12.45
CA PRO A 80 -13.86 -8.80 13.37
C PRO A 80 -12.72 -7.87 12.90
N ASP A 81 -11.94 -7.34 13.85
CA ASP A 81 -10.77 -6.51 13.53
C ASP A 81 -9.69 -7.34 12.83
N LEU A 82 -9.31 -6.91 11.62
CA LEU A 82 -8.33 -7.60 10.78
C LEU A 82 -6.94 -7.61 11.43
N PHE A 83 -6.57 -6.56 12.15
CA PHE A 83 -5.22 -6.40 12.68
C PHE A 83 -5.21 -6.53 14.20
N SER A 84 -5.86 -7.58 14.70
CA SER A 84 -5.91 -7.91 16.13
C SER A 84 -4.52 -8.09 16.74
N ASN A 85 -3.52 -8.53 15.95
CA ASN A 85 -2.11 -8.62 16.35
C ASN A 85 -1.31 -7.30 16.18
N GLY A 86 -1.96 -6.25 15.69
CA GLY A 86 -1.39 -4.93 15.38
C GLY A 86 -0.49 -4.85 14.16
N LYS A 87 -0.27 -5.95 13.42
CA LYS A 87 0.77 -6.06 12.39
C LYS A 87 0.25 -6.48 11.03
N ASN A 88 -0.34 -7.68 10.93
CA ASN A 88 -0.72 -8.26 9.66
C ASN A 88 -1.91 -9.21 9.78
N ASN A 89 -2.59 -9.46 8.66
CA ASN A 89 -3.70 -10.40 8.55
C ASN A 89 -3.56 -11.27 7.30
N PRO A 90 -4.03 -12.52 7.28
CA PRO A 90 -4.20 -13.23 6.02
C PRO A 90 -5.11 -12.46 5.05
N PHE A 91 -4.83 -12.55 3.75
CA PHE A 91 -5.73 -12.05 2.72
C PHE A 91 -5.77 -12.98 1.51
N ALA A 92 -6.92 -13.04 0.83
CA ALA A 92 -7.06 -13.74 -0.43
C ALA A 92 -6.16 -13.09 -1.48
N SER A 93 -5.32 -13.89 -2.13
CA SER A 93 -4.28 -13.37 -3.02
C SER A 93 -4.32 -14.00 -4.41
N ALA A 94 -5.49 -14.50 -4.80
CA ALA A 94 -5.67 -15.12 -6.10
C ALA A 94 -5.29 -14.12 -7.21
N ILE A 95 -5.00 -14.63 -8.40
CA ILE A 95 -4.69 -13.80 -9.57
C ILE A 95 -5.75 -12.73 -9.84
N VAL A 96 -7.03 -13.02 -9.57
CA VAL A 96 -8.12 -12.04 -9.71
C VAL A 96 -7.93 -10.84 -8.79
N ILE A 97 -7.56 -11.07 -7.53
CA ILE A 97 -7.25 -10.01 -6.55
C ILE A 97 -5.98 -9.24 -6.95
N TRP A 98 -4.96 -9.96 -7.44
CA TRP A 98 -3.73 -9.31 -7.90
C TRP A 98 -3.99 -8.38 -9.08
N GLU A 99 -4.72 -8.83 -10.10
CA GLU A 99 -4.98 -8.02 -11.29
C GLU A 99 -5.93 -6.86 -11.00
N ALA A 100 -6.95 -7.05 -10.16
CA ALA A 100 -7.78 -5.94 -9.69
C ALA A 100 -6.97 -4.90 -8.91
N CYS A 101 -6.04 -5.34 -8.05
CA CYS A 101 -5.12 -4.44 -7.36
C CYS A 101 -4.22 -3.67 -8.35
N ASN A 102 -3.71 -4.34 -9.38
CA ASN A 102 -2.92 -3.67 -10.44
C ASN A 102 -3.76 -2.65 -11.20
N LEU A 103 -5.02 -2.98 -11.51
CA LEU A 103 -5.96 -2.08 -12.20
C LEU A 103 -6.21 -0.81 -11.41
N LEU A 104 -6.60 -0.95 -10.14
CA LEU A 104 -6.82 0.20 -9.25
C LEU A 104 -5.55 1.02 -9.03
N ALA A 105 -4.38 0.36 -9.03
CA ALA A 105 -3.10 1.03 -8.81
C ALA A 105 -2.58 1.80 -10.05
N GLN A 106 -2.68 1.19 -11.22
CA GLN A 106 -2.08 1.69 -12.47
C GLN A 106 -3.04 2.53 -13.31
N ARG A 107 -4.35 2.34 -13.19
CA ARG A 107 -5.40 3.17 -13.81
C ARG A 107 -5.16 3.37 -15.32
N THR A 108 -4.97 4.60 -15.75
CA THR A 108 -4.73 5.00 -17.15
C THR A 108 -3.38 4.52 -17.69
N SER A 109 -2.46 4.05 -16.84
CA SER A 109 -1.17 3.49 -17.28
C SER A 109 -1.28 2.08 -17.85
N LEU A 110 -2.43 1.41 -17.69
CA LEU A 110 -2.73 0.12 -18.31
C LEU A 110 -3.19 0.29 -19.76
N GLN A 111 -3.07 -0.79 -20.54
CA GLN A 111 -3.59 -0.86 -21.89
C GLN A 111 -5.07 -1.20 -21.85
N TRP A 112 -5.91 -0.18 -22.08
CA TRP A 112 -7.36 -0.33 -22.16
C TRP A 112 -7.81 -0.51 -23.61
N GLU A 113 -8.71 -1.45 -23.82
CA GLU A 113 -9.26 -1.78 -25.13
C GLU A 113 -10.78 -1.58 -25.12
N LYS A 114 -11.36 -1.23 -26.27
CA LYS A 114 -12.82 -1.16 -26.41
C LYS A 114 -13.36 -2.51 -26.86
N ASN A 115 -14.41 -2.99 -26.19
CA ASN A 115 -15.16 -4.16 -26.65
C ASN A 115 -16.09 -3.79 -27.82
N GLU A 116 -16.82 -4.77 -28.35
CA GLU A 116 -17.77 -4.59 -29.45
C GLU A 116 -18.88 -3.58 -29.13
N GLU A 117 -19.21 -3.41 -27.85
CA GLU A 117 -20.22 -2.48 -27.35
C GLU A 117 -19.66 -1.05 -27.13
N GLY A 118 -18.36 -0.84 -27.35
CA GLY A 118 -17.67 0.44 -27.14
C GLY A 118 -17.19 0.72 -25.72
N ASN A 119 -17.41 -0.23 -24.79
CA ASN A 119 -17.01 -0.15 -23.39
C ASN A 119 -15.52 -0.49 -23.22
N LEU A 120 -14.84 0.25 -22.33
CA LEU A 120 -13.45 0.00 -22.01
C LEU A 120 -13.31 -1.24 -21.12
N HIS A 121 -12.36 -2.08 -21.47
CA HIS A 121 -11.98 -3.23 -20.67
C HIS A 121 -10.45 -3.37 -20.64
N TYR A 122 -9.96 -3.91 -19.53
CA TYR A 122 -8.58 -4.33 -19.36
C TYR A 122 -8.56 -5.85 -19.36
N SER A 123 -7.70 -6.48 -20.16
CA SER A 123 -7.61 -7.94 -20.21
C SER A 123 -6.20 -8.44 -19.96
N ARG A 124 -6.10 -9.64 -19.37
CA ARG A 124 -4.85 -10.34 -19.16
C ARG A 124 -5.00 -11.80 -19.54
N SER A 125 -4.06 -12.29 -20.34
CA SER A 125 -3.98 -13.71 -20.69
C SER A 125 -3.44 -14.55 -19.53
N VAL A 126 -4.00 -15.73 -19.36
CA VAL A 126 -3.55 -16.72 -18.37
C VAL A 126 -3.09 -18.00 -19.07
N ASN A 127 -2.20 -18.74 -18.39
CA ASN A 127 -1.74 -20.06 -18.83
C ASN A 127 -1.24 -20.10 -20.30
N GLN A 128 -0.35 -19.16 -20.65
CA GLN A 128 0.21 -18.99 -22.00
C GLN A 128 -0.83 -18.68 -23.09
N GLY A 129 -1.89 -17.95 -22.74
CA GLY A 129 -2.93 -17.54 -23.70
C GLY A 129 -4.11 -18.50 -23.81
N ARG A 130 -4.17 -19.54 -22.98
CA ARG A 130 -5.29 -20.52 -22.99
C ARG A 130 -6.53 -20.05 -22.25
N GLY A 131 -6.47 -18.91 -21.58
CA GLY A 131 -7.63 -18.26 -20.97
C GLY A 131 -7.37 -16.79 -20.75
N THR A 132 -8.37 -16.12 -20.22
CA THR A 132 -8.36 -14.67 -20.04
C THR A 132 -9.04 -14.27 -18.73
N ILE A 133 -8.54 -13.19 -18.14
CA ILE A 133 -9.26 -12.43 -17.10
C ILE A 133 -9.42 -11.03 -17.64
N SER A 134 -10.64 -10.54 -17.72
CA SER A 134 -10.94 -9.17 -18.11
C SER A 134 -11.70 -8.44 -17.03
N PHE A 135 -11.46 -7.13 -16.95
CA PHE A 135 -12.08 -6.23 -15.99
C PHE A 135 -12.73 -5.08 -16.72
N GLN A 136 -13.86 -4.65 -16.20
CA GLN A 136 -14.58 -3.46 -16.64
C GLN A 136 -14.98 -2.64 -15.41
N ILE A 137 -15.19 -1.34 -15.63
CA ILE A 137 -15.66 -0.42 -14.60
C ILE A 137 -17.10 -0.07 -14.91
N GLN A 138 -17.98 -0.28 -13.95
CA GLN A 138 -19.39 0.05 -14.02
C GLN A 138 -19.68 1.33 -13.22
N ASP A 139 -20.57 2.17 -13.73
CA ASP A 139 -21.09 3.28 -12.93
C ASP A 139 -22.05 2.73 -11.87
N LEU A 140 -21.69 2.85 -10.60
CA LEU A 140 -22.52 2.41 -9.47
C LEU A 140 -23.81 3.24 -9.33
N PHE A 141 -23.86 4.46 -9.86
CA PHE A 141 -25.04 5.31 -9.81
C PHE A 141 -25.95 5.09 -11.03
N GLN A 142 -25.44 4.47 -12.09
CA GLN A 142 -26.16 4.16 -13.32
C GLN A 142 -25.78 2.75 -13.75
N ALA A 143 -26.39 1.72 -13.13
CA ALA A 143 -26.03 0.31 -13.29
C ALA A 143 -26.00 -0.21 -14.75
N ASN A 144 -26.53 0.52 -15.73
CA ASN A 144 -26.44 0.14 -17.15
C ASN A 144 -25.26 0.80 -17.90
N ASN A 145 -24.59 1.77 -17.29
CA ASN A 145 -23.48 2.49 -17.89
C ASN A 145 -22.15 1.88 -17.46
N ARG A 146 -21.38 1.43 -18.44
CA ARG A 146 -19.98 1.02 -18.28
C ARG A 146 -19.10 2.17 -18.73
N ALA A 147 -17.88 2.23 -18.20
CA ALA A 147 -16.90 3.23 -18.62
C ALA A 147 -16.59 3.07 -20.11
N ASP A 148 -16.87 4.09 -20.91
CA ASP A 148 -16.66 4.14 -22.36
C ASP A 148 -15.46 5.01 -22.77
N ASN A 149 -14.87 5.72 -21.79
CA ASN A 149 -13.80 6.67 -21.98
C ASN A 149 -12.75 6.62 -20.85
N LEU A 150 -11.54 7.11 -21.15
CA LEU A 150 -10.42 7.09 -20.21
C LEU A 150 -10.57 8.07 -19.05
N GLN A 151 -11.45 9.09 -19.15
CA GLN A 151 -11.66 10.04 -18.06
C GLN A 151 -12.28 9.34 -16.85
N ALA A 152 -13.20 8.40 -17.07
CA ALA A 152 -13.77 7.57 -16.00
C ALA A 152 -12.70 6.79 -15.23
N ILE A 153 -11.65 6.33 -15.92
CA ILE A 153 -10.51 5.62 -15.31
C ILE A 153 -9.57 6.59 -14.58
N ASP A 154 -9.41 7.81 -15.09
CA ASP A 154 -8.56 8.83 -14.46
C ASP A 154 -9.10 9.28 -13.08
N TYR A 155 -10.43 9.26 -12.92
CA TYR A 155 -11.09 9.51 -11.63
C TYR A 155 -10.88 8.42 -10.58
N LEU A 156 -10.40 7.23 -10.96
CA LEU A 156 -10.04 6.21 -9.98
C LEU A 156 -8.95 6.72 -9.05
N ASP A 157 -9.12 6.44 -7.77
CA ASP A 157 -8.20 6.77 -6.71
C ASP A 157 -7.36 5.53 -6.40
N ILE A 158 -6.04 5.69 -6.45
CA ILE A 158 -5.09 4.61 -6.16
C ILE A 158 -5.30 3.98 -4.77
N ARG A 159 -5.87 4.75 -3.82
CA ARG A 159 -6.20 4.28 -2.47
C ARG A 159 -7.35 3.26 -2.45
N ALA A 160 -8.18 3.19 -3.49
CA ALA A 160 -9.17 2.12 -3.63
C ALA A 160 -8.51 0.73 -3.62
N ALA A 161 -7.25 0.60 -4.08
CA ALA A 161 -6.48 -0.63 -3.96
C ALA A 161 -6.32 -1.09 -2.48
N CYS A 162 -6.27 -0.16 -1.52
CA CYS A 162 -6.23 -0.50 -0.09
C CYS A 162 -7.55 -1.09 0.40
N ILE A 163 -8.69 -0.53 -0.02
CA ILE A 163 -10.01 -1.08 0.30
C ILE A 163 -10.17 -2.46 -0.32
N HIS A 164 -9.75 -2.62 -1.57
CA HIS A 164 -9.73 -3.91 -2.25
C HIS A 164 -8.96 -4.97 -1.46
N LEU A 165 -7.78 -4.64 -0.93
CA LEU A 165 -6.99 -5.54 -0.08
C LEU A 165 -7.65 -5.81 1.28
N ILE A 166 -8.30 -4.80 1.89
CA ILE A 166 -9.08 -4.95 3.12
C ILE A 166 -10.23 -5.94 2.89
N PHE A 167 -10.98 -5.83 1.79
CA PHE A 167 -12.05 -6.77 1.45
C PHE A 167 -11.52 -8.18 1.21
N ALA A 168 -10.40 -8.30 0.50
CA ALA A 168 -9.71 -9.58 0.32
C ALA A 168 -9.24 -10.21 1.65
N ALA A 169 -8.99 -9.40 2.68
CA ALA A 169 -8.70 -9.87 4.04
C ALA A 169 -9.97 -10.24 4.82
N GLN A 170 -11.06 -9.48 4.69
CA GLN A 170 -12.34 -9.76 5.37
C GLN A 170 -12.91 -11.12 4.99
N ILE A 171 -12.90 -11.47 3.69
CA ILE A 171 -13.43 -12.76 3.23
C ILE A 171 -12.64 -13.97 3.74
N THR A 172 -11.45 -13.77 4.30
CA THR A 172 -10.69 -14.89 4.89
C THR A 172 -11.31 -15.42 6.17
N ALA A 173 -12.17 -14.64 6.83
CA ALA A 173 -12.93 -15.06 8.00
C ALA A 173 -14.19 -15.86 7.64
N LEU A 174 -14.67 -15.79 6.40
CA LEU A 174 -15.87 -16.46 5.91
C LEU A 174 -15.55 -17.89 5.43
N ASP A 175 -16.54 -18.78 5.50
CA ASP A 175 -16.39 -20.16 5.02
C ASP A 175 -16.80 -20.28 3.54
N GLN A 176 -17.84 -19.55 3.13
CA GLN A 176 -18.38 -19.48 1.77
C GLN A 176 -18.60 -18.03 1.33
N PRO A 177 -17.52 -17.30 0.94
CA PRO A 177 -17.62 -15.88 0.61
C PRO A 177 -18.53 -15.52 -0.58
N TRP A 178 -18.88 -16.49 -1.43
CA TRP A 178 -19.81 -16.30 -2.56
C TRP A 178 -21.28 -16.34 -2.12
N GLU A 179 -21.57 -16.82 -0.91
CA GLU A 179 -22.91 -16.90 -0.32
C GLU A 179 -23.09 -15.89 0.81
N GLU A 180 -22.05 -15.70 1.62
CA GLU A 180 -22.04 -14.86 2.82
C GLU A 180 -21.67 -13.39 2.52
N GLU A 181 -22.09 -12.49 3.42
CA GLU A 181 -21.77 -11.06 3.40
C GLU A 181 -20.90 -10.70 4.59
N PHE A 182 -20.10 -9.64 4.46
CA PHE A 182 -19.37 -9.04 5.57
C PHE A 182 -19.71 -7.56 5.69
N THR A 183 -19.75 -7.07 6.93
CA THR A 183 -20.05 -5.66 7.23
C THR A 183 -18.81 -4.97 7.77
N ILE A 184 -18.54 -3.75 7.29
CA ILE A 184 -17.41 -2.92 7.73
C ILE A 184 -17.86 -1.47 7.88
N ASP A 185 -17.43 -0.81 8.97
CA ASP A 185 -17.79 0.58 9.24
C ASP A 185 -16.65 1.57 8.95
N GLU A 186 -16.98 2.86 9.05
CA GLU A 186 -16.02 3.93 8.84
C GLU A 186 -14.85 3.87 9.81
N ARG A 187 -15.06 3.37 11.04
CA ARG A 187 -14.02 3.38 12.09
C ARG A 187 -12.95 2.35 11.80
N GLN A 188 -13.35 1.16 11.38
CA GLN A 188 -12.43 0.12 10.94
C GLN A 188 -11.61 0.60 9.76
N ILE A 189 -12.26 1.18 8.74
CA ILE A 189 -11.56 1.72 7.57
C ILE A 189 -10.61 2.87 7.98
N GLU A 190 -11.06 3.79 8.83
CA GLU A 190 -10.20 4.86 9.36
C GLU A 190 -8.95 4.26 10.02
N GLN A 191 -9.14 3.32 10.96
CA GLN A 191 -8.07 2.64 11.71
C GLN A 191 -7.09 1.86 10.82
N TYR A 192 -7.58 1.22 9.76
CA TYR A 192 -6.74 0.45 8.83
C TYR A 192 -5.92 1.35 7.92
N LEU A 193 -6.51 2.46 7.47
CA LEU A 193 -5.86 3.43 6.59
C LEU A 193 -5.05 4.50 7.36
N GLY A 194 -5.16 4.55 8.69
CA GLY A 194 -4.49 5.55 9.52
C GLY A 194 -5.13 6.94 9.45
N LEU A 195 -6.39 7.04 9.01
CA LEU A 195 -7.10 8.31 8.86
C LEU A 195 -7.48 8.94 10.21
N GLU A 196 -7.54 8.16 11.29
CA GLU A 196 -7.76 8.66 12.65
C GLU A 196 -6.67 9.64 13.08
N LYS A 197 -5.44 9.46 12.57
CA LYS A 197 -4.28 10.32 12.88
C LYS A 197 -4.30 11.66 12.12
N ARG A 198 -5.05 11.74 11.02
CA ARG A 198 -5.18 12.95 10.18
C ARG A 198 -6.14 13.96 10.80
N LYS A 199 -5.61 14.88 11.61
CA LYS A 199 -6.39 15.94 12.28
C LYS A 199 -6.68 17.15 11.38
N ASP A 200 -6.00 17.23 10.24
CA ASP A 200 -6.19 18.24 9.20
C ASP A 200 -7.49 18.03 8.41
N LEU A 201 -8.03 16.80 8.38
CA LEU A 201 -9.25 16.47 7.66
C LEU A 201 -10.48 16.50 8.58
N SER A 202 -11.54 17.16 8.11
CA SER A 202 -12.85 17.13 8.78
C SER A 202 -13.47 15.72 8.73
N LYS A 203 -14.40 15.41 9.65
CA LYS A 203 -15.12 14.11 9.63
C LYS A 203 -15.85 13.90 8.31
N SER A 204 -16.56 14.91 7.81
CA SER A 204 -17.26 14.85 6.52
C SER A 204 -16.32 14.53 5.36
N THR A 205 -15.14 15.16 5.34
CA THR A 205 -14.11 14.89 4.32
C THR A 205 -13.60 13.44 4.40
N LYS A 206 -13.39 12.90 5.60
CA LYS A 206 -12.99 11.49 5.78
C LYS A 206 -14.08 10.53 5.30
N LEU A 207 -15.34 10.77 5.68
CA LEU A 207 -16.47 9.95 5.27
C LEU A 207 -16.65 9.99 3.74
N GLY A 208 -16.58 11.17 3.12
CA GLY A 208 -16.66 11.31 1.68
C GLY A 208 -15.54 10.59 0.94
N LEU A 209 -14.30 10.68 1.46
CA LEU A 209 -13.17 9.90 0.95
C LEU A 209 -13.46 8.40 1.03
N ILE A 210 -13.82 7.88 2.21
CA ILE A 210 -14.08 6.46 2.45
C ILE A 210 -15.19 5.95 1.52
N LYS A 211 -16.32 6.67 1.44
CA LYS A 211 -17.42 6.34 0.54
C LYS A 211 -16.95 6.22 -0.90
N ASN A 212 -16.19 7.20 -1.38
CA ASN A 212 -15.68 7.21 -2.75
C ASN A 212 -14.77 6.00 -3.04
N ILE A 213 -13.75 5.74 -2.22
CA ILE A 213 -12.82 4.62 -2.46
C ILE A 213 -13.48 3.24 -2.31
N VAL A 214 -14.50 3.11 -1.45
CA VAL A 214 -15.33 1.88 -1.35
C VAL A 214 -16.14 1.69 -2.63
N TYR A 215 -16.82 2.74 -3.09
CA TYR A 215 -17.64 2.69 -4.30
C TYR A 215 -16.76 2.35 -5.52
N GLN A 216 -15.60 2.99 -5.67
CA GLN A 216 -14.66 2.65 -6.75
C GLN A 216 -14.12 1.21 -6.67
N THR A 217 -14.07 0.60 -5.49
CA THR A 217 -13.67 -0.81 -5.35
C THR A 217 -14.80 -1.75 -5.79
N CYS A 218 -16.04 -1.38 -5.49
CA CYS A 218 -17.23 -2.16 -5.83
C CYS A 218 -17.75 -1.93 -7.26
N SER A 219 -17.23 -0.94 -7.98
CA SER A 219 -17.54 -0.70 -9.40
C SER A 219 -16.85 -1.69 -10.35
N LEU A 220 -15.92 -2.50 -9.85
CA LEU A 220 -15.18 -3.45 -10.67
C LEU A 220 -16.02 -4.68 -11.01
N MET A 221 -16.18 -4.92 -12.30
CA MET A 221 -16.70 -6.15 -12.86
C MET A 221 -15.56 -7.01 -13.39
N VAL A 222 -15.73 -8.34 -13.29
CA VAL A 222 -14.76 -9.31 -13.76
C VAL A 222 -15.45 -10.37 -14.64
N SER A 223 -14.78 -10.66 -15.75
CA SER A 223 -15.07 -11.77 -16.65
C SER A 223 -13.85 -12.69 -16.68
N ILE A 224 -14.06 -13.98 -16.52
CA ILE A 224 -13.00 -14.99 -16.40
C ILE A 224 -13.30 -16.13 -17.36
N ASP A 225 -12.34 -16.46 -18.21
CA ASP A 225 -12.30 -17.71 -18.94
C ASP A 225 -11.08 -18.49 -18.46
N TRP A 226 -11.32 -19.50 -17.62
CA TRP A 226 -10.26 -20.25 -16.96
C TRP A 226 -10.14 -21.65 -17.57
N PRO A 227 -9.00 -21.99 -18.20
CA PRO A 227 -8.78 -23.30 -18.79
C PRO A 227 -8.54 -24.35 -17.69
N GLN A 228 -8.76 -25.62 -18.04
CA GLN A 228 -8.44 -26.71 -17.13
C GLN A 228 -6.97 -26.67 -16.71
N GLN A 229 -6.72 -26.75 -15.40
CA GLN A 229 -5.36 -26.74 -14.84
C GLN A 229 -5.19 -27.87 -13.83
N GLY A 230 -4.50 -28.93 -14.24
CA GLY A 230 -4.34 -30.13 -13.42
C GLY A 230 -5.71 -30.76 -13.13
N ARG A 231 -6.11 -30.80 -11.85
CA ARG A 231 -7.41 -31.32 -11.40
C ARG A 231 -8.51 -30.27 -11.29
N VAL A 232 -8.17 -28.98 -11.45
CA VAL A 232 -9.16 -27.90 -11.46
C VAL A 232 -9.84 -27.88 -12.83
N PRO A 233 -11.18 -28.07 -12.91
CA PRO A 233 -11.91 -28.05 -14.17
C PRO A 233 -11.87 -26.66 -14.80
N SER A 234 -12.10 -26.58 -16.10
CA SER A 234 -12.34 -25.29 -16.77
C SER A 234 -13.64 -24.67 -16.28
N PHE A 235 -13.67 -23.35 -16.16
CA PHE A 235 -14.89 -22.61 -15.80
C PHE A 235 -14.88 -21.23 -16.47
N SER A 236 -16.08 -20.67 -16.64
CA SER A 236 -16.25 -19.32 -17.17
C SER A 236 -17.20 -18.52 -16.28
N ILE A 237 -16.84 -17.27 -16.05
CA ILE A 237 -17.62 -16.27 -15.30
C ILE A 237 -17.76 -15.09 -16.24
N LYS A 238 -19.00 -14.63 -16.46
CA LYS A 238 -19.28 -13.46 -17.29
C LYS A 238 -19.85 -12.35 -16.41
N ASP A 239 -19.27 -11.16 -16.54
CA ASP A 239 -19.76 -9.90 -16.00
C ASP A 239 -20.25 -10.02 -14.55
N SER A 240 -19.40 -10.56 -13.69
CA SER A 240 -19.69 -10.68 -12.26
C SER A 240 -19.04 -9.52 -11.52
N TYR A 241 -19.73 -8.95 -10.52
CA TYR A 241 -19.08 -8.02 -9.60
C TYR A 241 -17.89 -8.71 -8.92
N LEU A 242 -16.77 -8.00 -8.84
CA LEU A 242 -15.66 -8.46 -8.01
C LEU A 242 -16.04 -8.37 -6.53
N TRP A 243 -16.62 -7.23 -6.15
CA TRP A 243 -17.20 -6.94 -4.84
C TRP A 243 -18.57 -6.32 -5.06
N ASN A 244 -19.61 -7.00 -4.61
CA ASN A 244 -20.97 -6.52 -4.71
C ASN A 244 -21.31 -5.74 -3.43
N LEU A 245 -21.49 -4.43 -3.54
CA LEU A 245 -21.95 -3.58 -2.44
C LEU A 245 -23.45 -3.76 -2.27
N THR A 246 -23.87 -4.54 -1.27
CA THR A 246 -25.28 -4.90 -1.07
C THR A 246 -26.05 -3.81 -0.34
N ASP A 247 -25.38 -3.13 0.60
CA ASP A 247 -25.99 -2.04 1.37
C ASP A 247 -24.95 -0.96 1.74
N THR A 248 -25.42 0.28 1.87
CA THR A 248 -24.66 1.40 2.44
C THR A 248 -25.57 2.19 3.34
N GLN A 249 -25.36 2.06 4.64
CA GLN A 249 -26.10 2.79 5.66
C GLN A 249 -25.41 4.12 5.96
N HIS A 250 -26.16 5.21 5.93
CA HIS A 250 -25.69 6.54 6.31
C HIS A 250 -26.17 6.87 7.72
N HIS A 251 -25.22 7.05 8.63
CA HIS A 251 -25.56 7.39 10.02
C HIS A 251 -25.62 8.91 10.19
N PHE A 252 -26.79 9.44 10.51
CA PHE A 252 -27.00 10.87 10.73
C PHE A 252 -27.10 11.26 12.19
N GLN A 253 -26.76 12.51 12.47
CA GLN A 253 -27.06 13.15 13.73
C GLN A 253 -27.62 14.55 13.46
N GLU A 254 -28.76 14.84 14.05
CA GLU A 254 -29.43 16.14 13.97
C GLU A 254 -28.91 17.08 15.07
N ASP A 255 -28.87 18.38 14.79
CA ASP A 255 -28.65 19.43 15.81
C ASP A 255 -29.96 20.12 16.20
N ASP A 256 -29.90 21.03 17.17
CA ASP A 256 -31.08 21.75 17.67
C ASP A 256 -31.78 22.62 16.59
N GLN A 257 -31.11 22.87 15.46
CA GLN A 257 -31.65 23.63 14.34
C GLN A 257 -32.28 22.73 13.27
N GLY A 258 -32.27 21.42 13.47
CA GLY A 258 -32.77 20.44 12.51
C GLY A 258 -31.79 20.07 11.42
N CYS A 259 -30.52 20.50 11.51
CA CYS A 259 -29.51 20.20 10.49
C CYS A 259 -29.01 18.76 10.65
N LYS A 260 -29.17 17.95 9.61
CA LYS A 260 -28.66 16.57 9.54
C LYS A 260 -27.20 16.48 9.12
N TYR A 261 -26.35 15.99 10.00
CA TYR A 261 -24.95 15.72 9.68
C TYR A 261 -24.69 14.24 9.50
N LEU A 262 -24.09 13.88 8.37
CA LEU A 262 -23.52 12.55 8.19
C LEU A 262 -22.33 12.36 9.15
N VAL A 263 -22.46 11.42 10.10
CA VAL A 263 -21.50 11.18 11.17
C VAL A 263 -20.83 9.81 11.11
N GLY A 264 -21.38 8.86 10.35
CA GLY A 264 -20.82 7.52 10.16
C GLY A 264 -21.30 6.87 8.87
N LEU A 265 -20.65 5.78 8.48
CA LEU A 265 -20.98 4.98 7.30
C LEU A 265 -20.78 3.51 7.63
N THR A 266 -21.72 2.67 7.21
CA THR A 266 -21.58 1.22 7.31
C THR A 266 -21.84 0.60 5.95
N PHE A 267 -20.96 -0.29 5.52
CA PHE A 267 -21.02 -0.94 4.22
C PHE A 267 -21.19 -2.44 4.42
N THR A 268 -22.14 -3.02 3.70
CA THR A 268 -22.31 -4.47 3.61
C THR A 268 -21.90 -4.91 2.21
N VAL A 269 -20.99 -5.88 2.16
CA VAL A 269 -20.34 -6.28 0.91
C VAL A 269 -20.36 -7.80 0.81
N LYS A 270 -20.66 -8.27 -0.40
CA LYS A 270 -20.61 -9.67 -0.79
C LYS A 270 -19.52 -9.88 -1.84
N ALA A 271 -18.75 -10.95 -1.70
CA ALA A 271 -17.75 -11.27 -2.73
C ALA A 271 -18.42 -11.85 -3.98
N GLY A 272 -17.83 -11.57 -5.14
CA GLY A 272 -18.29 -12.15 -6.39
C GLY A 272 -18.15 -13.68 -6.45
N ILE A 273 -18.81 -14.28 -7.45
CA ILE A 273 -18.82 -15.73 -7.67
C ILE A 273 -17.42 -16.30 -7.97
N TRP A 274 -16.46 -15.44 -8.35
CA TRP A 274 -15.06 -15.81 -8.50
C TRP A 274 -14.48 -16.49 -7.25
N THR A 275 -14.98 -16.16 -6.05
CA THR A 275 -14.52 -16.77 -4.79
C THR A 275 -14.84 -18.26 -4.71
N GLN A 276 -15.91 -18.74 -5.36
CA GLN A 276 -16.24 -20.17 -5.41
C GLN A 276 -15.13 -21.00 -6.08
N HIS A 277 -14.43 -20.40 -7.04
CA HIS A 277 -13.36 -21.06 -7.80
C HIS A 277 -11.97 -20.81 -7.23
N PHE A 278 -11.72 -19.60 -6.72
CA PHE A 278 -10.40 -19.16 -6.28
C PHE A 278 -10.19 -19.17 -4.75
N PHE A 279 -11.25 -19.32 -3.98
CA PHE A 279 -11.22 -19.22 -2.52
C PHE A 279 -12.17 -20.21 -1.82
N ASN A 280 -12.34 -21.40 -2.38
CA ASN A 280 -13.13 -22.48 -1.77
C ASN A 280 -12.23 -23.44 -0.99
N ARG A 281 -12.29 -23.38 0.36
CA ARG A 281 -11.51 -24.23 1.28
C ARG A 281 -11.78 -25.72 1.09
N GLN A 282 -13.04 -26.09 0.91
CA GLN A 282 -13.45 -27.50 0.82
C GLN A 282 -13.01 -28.11 -0.51
N GLY A 283 -13.27 -27.41 -1.63
CA GLY A 283 -12.80 -27.84 -2.95
C GLY A 283 -11.27 -27.91 -3.05
N CYS A 284 -10.54 -27.08 -2.30
CA CYS A 284 -9.08 -27.14 -2.28
C CYS A 284 -8.56 -28.43 -1.63
N LYS A 285 -9.21 -28.91 -0.54
CA LYS A 285 -8.88 -30.21 0.06
C LYS A 285 -9.08 -31.36 -0.94
N GLU A 286 -10.07 -31.23 -1.82
CA GLU A 286 -10.38 -32.19 -2.89
C GLU A 286 -9.54 -31.96 -4.17
N ARG A 287 -8.71 -30.90 -4.20
CA ARG A 287 -7.90 -30.44 -5.34
C ARG A 287 -8.71 -30.01 -6.57
N THR A 288 -9.96 -29.59 -6.37
CA THR A 288 -10.88 -29.13 -7.43
C THR A 288 -10.94 -27.61 -7.57
N THR A 289 -10.47 -26.85 -6.56
CA THR A 289 -10.45 -25.37 -6.57
C THR A 289 -9.13 -24.81 -6.05
N PHE A 290 -8.87 -23.52 -6.30
CA PHE A 290 -7.72 -22.82 -5.73
C PHE A 290 -8.04 -22.29 -4.33
N TYR A 291 -7.01 -22.17 -3.50
CA TYR A 291 -7.07 -21.44 -2.24
C TYR A 291 -5.70 -20.80 -1.96
N GLN A 292 -5.56 -19.54 -2.31
CA GLN A 292 -4.29 -18.80 -2.18
C GLN A 292 -4.43 -17.65 -1.18
N TYR A 293 -3.58 -17.63 -0.15
CA TYR A 293 -3.56 -16.60 0.89
C TYR A 293 -2.18 -15.99 1.06
N GLY A 294 -2.13 -14.69 1.37
CA GLY A 294 -0.91 -13.92 1.67
C GLY A 294 -0.94 -13.32 3.05
N SER A 295 0.09 -12.54 3.38
CA SER A 295 0.08 -11.66 4.55
C SER A 295 -0.18 -10.24 4.08
N LEU A 296 -1.23 -9.61 4.57
CA LEU A 296 -1.52 -8.19 4.36
C LEU A 296 -0.94 -7.42 5.55
N PRO A 297 0.08 -6.58 5.36
CA PRO A 297 0.63 -5.74 6.41
C PRO A 297 -0.23 -4.51 6.64
N LYS A 298 -0.49 -4.15 7.90
CA LYS A 298 -1.18 -2.89 8.24
C LYS A 298 -0.37 -1.68 7.80
N THR A 299 0.96 -1.75 7.93
CA THR A 299 1.87 -0.66 7.57
C THR A 299 1.76 -0.30 6.10
N LEU A 300 1.64 -1.29 5.20
CA LEU A 300 1.45 -1.08 3.76
C LEU A 300 0.28 -0.14 3.50
N LEU A 301 -0.89 -0.40 4.10
CA LEU A 301 -2.10 0.41 3.91
C LEU A 301 -1.83 1.87 4.34
N THR A 302 -1.23 2.07 5.50
CA THR A 302 -0.91 3.43 6.00
C THR A 302 0.18 4.15 5.19
N THR A 303 1.14 3.40 4.65
CA THR A 303 2.21 3.94 3.80
C THR A 303 1.66 4.39 2.45
N VAL A 304 0.77 3.60 1.83
CA VAL A 304 0.08 4.00 0.60
C VAL A 304 -0.69 5.31 0.81
N MET A 305 -1.41 5.43 1.93
CA MET A 305 -2.14 6.66 2.29
C MET A 305 -1.24 7.90 2.47
N SER A 306 0.04 7.70 2.75
CA SER A 306 1.02 8.77 2.91
C SER A 306 1.72 9.14 1.58
N LEU A 307 1.88 8.17 0.68
CA LEU A 307 2.70 8.32 -0.53
C LEU A 307 1.90 8.60 -1.81
N TRP A 308 0.60 8.30 -1.82
CA TRP A 308 -0.20 8.20 -3.05
C TRP A 308 -0.16 9.42 -3.99
N GLN A 309 0.02 10.65 -3.49
CA GLN A 309 0.08 11.85 -4.33
C GLN A 309 1.46 12.12 -4.93
N GLN A 310 2.52 11.84 -4.16
CA GLN A 310 3.87 12.28 -4.48
C GLN A 310 4.71 11.18 -5.11
N HIS A 311 4.41 9.92 -4.77
CA HIS A 311 5.22 8.75 -5.11
C HIS A 311 4.32 7.61 -5.61
N GLU A 312 3.52 7.87 -6.64
CA GLU A 312 2.65 6.85 -7.25
C GLU A 312 3.44 5.61 -7.70
N GLY A 313 4.65 5.80 -8.25
CA GLY A 313 5.51 4.70 -8.69
C GLY A 313 5.92 3.79 -7.52
N ALA A 314 6.30 4.37 -6.38
CA ALA A 314 6.59 3.61 -5.16
C ALA A 314 5.36 2.83 -4.69
N VAL A 315 4.19 3.46 -4.65
CA VAL A 315 2.93 2.79 -4.25
C VAL A 315 2.62 1.59 -5.16
N ARG A 316 2.72 1.76 -6.49
CA ARG A 316 2.48 0.68 -7.46
C ARG A 316 3.47 -0.46 -7.28
N LEU A 317 4.75 -0.15 -7.02
CA LEU A 317 5.76 -1.16 -6.73
C LEU A 317 5.49 -1.90 -5.41
N MET A 318 5.09 -1.20 -4.33
CA MET A 318 4.74 -1.85 -3.06
C MET A 318 3.57 -2.82 -3.23
N LEU A 319 2.50 -2.37 -3.88
CA LEU A 319 1.31 -3.19 -4.14
C LEU A 319 1.67 -4.40 -5.04
N TRP A 320 2.50 -4.21 -6.05
CA TRP A 320 2.95 -5.31 -6.91
C TRP A 320 3.86 -6.30 -6.17
N LEU A 321 4.78 -5.80 -5.36
CA LEU A 321 5.68 -6.62 -4.55
C LEU A 321 4.92 -7.49 -3.57
N LEU A 322 3.83 -6.98 -2.96
CA LEU A 322 2.96 -7.74 -2.04
C LEU A 322 2.57 -9.11 -2.62
N PHE A 323 2.18 -9.16 -3.89
CA PHE A 323 1.80 -10.41 -4.57
C PHE A 323 3.02 -11.22 -5.03
N LYS A 324 4.13 -10.55 -5.36
CA LYS A 324 5.37 -11.21 -5.79
C LYS A 324 6.10 -11.94 -4.67
N THR A 325 6.05 -11.48 -3.43
CA THR A 325 6.71 -12.10 -2.26
C THR A 325 6.50 -13.62 -2.11
N LYS A 326 5.45 -14.14 -2.73
CA LYS A 326 5.06 -15.56 -2.72
C LYS A 326 5.81 -16.46 -3.68
N MET A 327 6.48 -15.89 -4.67
CA MET A 327 7.19 -16.66 -5.70
C MET A 327 8.63 -17.05 -5.28
N GLY A 328 8.98 -16.88 -3.99
CA GLY A 328 10.29 -17.26 -3.41
C GLY A 328 11.10 -16.06 -2.91
N ARG A 329 12.12 -16.31 -2.07
CA ARG A 329 12.99 -15.26 -1.47
C ARG A 329 13.97 -14.64 -2.46
N GLU A 330 14.37 -15.36 -3.51
CA GLU A 330 15.28 -14.87 -4.54
C GLU A 330 14.52 -14.63 -5.84
N GLN A 331 14.15 -13.37 -6.09
CA GLN A 331 13.48 -12.97 -7.32
C GLN A 331 14.30 -11.91 -8.03
N ARG A 332 15.07 -12.37 -9.01
CA ARG A 332 15.80 -11.49 -9.92
C ARG A 332 14.79 -10.78 -10.81
N ILE A 333 14.56 -9.50 -10.53
CA ILE A 333 13.64 -8.65 -11.27
C ILE A 333 14.45 -7.68 -12.12
N THR A 334 14.07 -7.55 -13.40
CA THR A 334 14.74 -6.61 -14.30
C THR A 334 14.21 -5.19 -14.07
N ILE A 335 15.09 -4.18 -14.20
CA ILE A 335 14.66 -2.78 -14.08
C ILE A 335 13.57 -2.40 -15.09
N PRO A 336 13.57 -2.85 -16.37
CA PRO A 336 12.45 -2.62 -17.28
C PRO A 336 11.09 -3.09 -16.73
N THR A 337 11.04 -4.23 -16.04
CA THR A 337 9.80 -4.70 -15.42
C THR A 337 9.34 -3.75 -14.31
N LEU A 338 10.25 -3.29 -13.44
CA LEU A 338 9.91 -2.34 -12.37
C LEU A 338 9.44 -1.00 -12.94
N LEU A 339 10.12 -0.49 -13.98
CA LEU A 339 9.74 0.75 -14.64
C LEU A 339 8.34 0.66 -15.26
N ARG A 340 8.01 -0.47 -15.91
CA ARG A 340 6.67 -0.69 -16.50
C ARG A 340 5.58 -0.79 -15.44
N VAL A 341 5.85 -1.48 -14.33
CA VAL A 341 4.90 -1.57 -13.21
C VAL A 341 4.67 -0.19 -12.56
N ALA A 342 5.74 0.57 -12.33
CA ALA A 342 5.67 1.86 -11.68
C ALA A 342 5.04 2.94 -12.58
N TYR A 343 5.40 2.99 -13.86
CA TYR A 343 5.11 4.16 -14.72
C TYR A 343 4.31 3.83 -15.99
N GLY A 344 4.07 2.56 -16.30
CA GLY A 344 3.40 2.11 -17.53
C GLY A 344 4.32 2.00 -18.74
N GLU A 345 3.91 1.19 -19.72
CA GLU A 345 4.70 0.91 -20.93
C GLU A 345 4.93 2.16 -21.79
N GLU A 346 3.93 3.05 -21.86
CA GLU A 346 3.99 4.25 -22.69
C GLU A 346 5.09 5.21 -22.22
N LYS A 347 5.15 5.54 -20.93
CA LYS A 347 6.18 6.42 -20.36
C LYS A 347 7.59 5.84 -20.55
N VAL A 348 7.74 4.52 -20.40
CA VAL A 348 9.02 3.83 -20.63
C VAL A 348 9.44 3.90 -22.10
N THR A 349 8.47 3.77 -23.02
CA THR A 349 8.71 3.89 -24.46
C THR A 349 9.08 5.33 -24.85
N GLN A 350 8.38 6.33 -24.31
CA GLN A 350 8.68 7.75 -24.52
C GLN A 350 10.09 8.11 -23.99
N ALA A 351 10.45 7.65 -22.79
CA ALA A 351 11.79 7.81 -22.22
C ALA A 351 12.91 7.16 -23.04
N SER A 352 12.59 6.09 -23.78
CA SER A 352 13.55 5.46 -24.68
C SER A 352 13.85 6.36 -25.88
N ARG A 353 12.86 7.12 -26.37
CA ARG A 353 12.95 8.00 -27.55
C ARG A 353 13.43 9.42 -27.23
N HIS A 354 13.00 9.98 -26.11
CA HIS A 354 13.21 11.40 -25.77
C HIS A 354 14.12 11.57 -24.54
N ARG A 355 15.19 12.38 -24.69
CA ARG A 355 16.18 12.61 -23.64
C ARG A 355 15.60 13.23 -22.37
N GLU A 356 14.71 14.21 -22.49
CA GLU A 356 14.13 14.90 -21.33
C GLU A 356 13.18 13.99 -20.56
N GLU A 357 12.34 13.23 -21.25
CA GLU A 357 11.46 12.24 -20.60
C GLU A 357 12.28 11.15 -19.91
N ARG A 358 13.39 10.72 -20.51
CA ARG A 358 14.35 9.81 -19.87
C ARG A 358 14.89 10.35 -18.55
N LYS A 359 15.32 11.62 -18.54
CA LYS A 359 15.88 12.26 -17.35
C LYS A 359 14.83 12.36 -16.25
N ARG A 360 13.60 12.76 -16.59
CA ARG A 360 12.47 12.85 -15.65
C ARG A 360 12.11 11.49 -15.06
N LEU A 361 11.98 10.47 -15.91
CA LEU A 361 11.63 9.11 -15.49
C LEU A 361 12.69 8.50 -14.58
N LEU A 362 13.98 8.65 -14.93
CA LEU A 362 15.07 8.16 -14.09
C LEU A 362 15.09 8.84 -12.72
N LYS A 363 14.92 10.16 -12.67
CA LYS A 363 14.85 10.89 -11.39
C LYS A 363 13.67 10.41 -10.54
N ALA A 364 12.51 10.21 -11.15
CA ALA A 364 11.34 9.68 -10.46
C ALA A 364 11.59 8.26 -9.92
N TYR A 365 12.19 7.39 -10.74
CA TYR A 365 12.52 6.02 -10.37
C TYR A 365 13.50 5.92 -9.21
N GLU A 366 14.60 6.69 -9.26
CA GLU A 366 15.59 6.70 -8.19
C GLU A 366 15.01 7.21 -6.87
N ASN A 367 14.17 8.25 -6.94
CA ASN A 367 13.45 8.82 -5.80
C ASN A 367 12.42 7.84 -5.22
N ASP A 368 11.66 7.14 -6.08
CA ASP A 368 10.69 6.14 -5.64
C ASP A 368 11.36 4.92 -5.00
N LEU A 369 12.54 4.49 -5.49
CA LEU A 369 13.34 3.46 -4.82
C LEU A 369 13.87 3.92 -3.46
N GLU A 370 14.24 5.19 -3.32
CA GLU A 370 14.65 5.78 -2.03
C GLU A 370 13.52 5.71 -1.00
N VAL A 371 12.32 6.08 -1.43
CA VAL A 371 11.12 6.01 -0.61
C VAL A 371 10.81 4.58 -0.21
N LEU A 372 10.89 3.61 -1.13
CA LEU A 372 10.74 2.20 -0.78
C LEU A 372 11.73 1.77 0.31
N ASN A 373 13.01 2.14 0.15
CA ASN A 373 14.05 1.86 1.13
C ASN A 373 13.76 2.50 2.50
N HIS A 374 13.29 3.76 2.51
CA HIS A 374 12.89 4.47 3.74
C HIS A 374 11.77 3.74 4.50
N TYR A 375 10.79 3.19 3.79
CA TYR A 375 9.70 2.39 4.38
C TYR A 375 10.08 0.90 4.60
N GLY A 376 11.35 0.55 4.47
CA GLY A 376 11.89 -0.77 4.81
C GLY A 376 11.75 -1.83 3.70
N VAL A 377 11.33 -1.44 2.49
CA VAL A 377 11.35 -2.29 1.29
C VAL A 377 12.67 -2.05 0.57
N LYS A 378 13.74 -2.72 1.01
CA LYS A 378 15.11 -2.40 0.59
C LYS A 378 15.52 -3.17 -0.66
N PRO A 379 15.89 -2.51 -1.77
CA PRO A 379 16.37 -3.20 -2.96
C PRO A 379 17.77 -3.75 -2.76
N LEU A 380 17.98 -5.04 -3.07
CA LEU A 380 19.32 -5.62 -3.18
C LEU A 380 19.76 -5.60 -4.65
N PHE A 381 20.65 -4.66 -4.97
CA PHE A 381 21.16 -4.48 -6.33
C PHE A 381 22.05 -5.66 -6.76
N ASP A 382 21.90 -6.12 -8.00
CA ASP A 382 22.79 -7.13 -8.57
C ASP A 382 24.17 -6.50 -8.83
N PRO A 383 25.26 -6.96 -8.16
CA PRO A 383 26.57 -6.33 -8.29
C PRO A 383 27.13 -6.44 -9.71
N VAL A 384 26.66 -7.40 -10.52
CA VAL A 384 27.15 -7.60 -11.89
C VAL A 384 26.42 -6.68 -12.87
N THR A 385 25.10 -6.63 -12.79
CA THR A 385 24.26 -5.92 -13.79
C THR A 385 23.85 -4.53 -13.33
N TYR A 386 23.89 -4.26 -12.03
CA TYR A 386 23.56 -2.99 -11.38
C TYR A 386 24.72 -2.50 -10.47
N PRO A 387 25.91 -2.24 -11.04
CA PRO A 387 27.08 -1.86 -10.25
C PRO A 387 26.96 -0.42 -9.68
N PRO A 388 27.77 -0.06 -8.67
CA PRO A 388 27.67 1.21 -7.96
C PRO A 388 27.67 2.45 -8.86
N GLU A 389 28.33 2.44 -10.02
CA GLU A 389 28.43 3.61 -10.91
C GLU A 389 27.06 4.05 -11.45
N ILE A 390 26.14 3.10 -11.66
CA ILE A 390 24.79 3.39 -12.16
C ILE A 390 23.71 3.38 -11.06
N GLN A 391 24.06 3.04 -9.81
CA GLN A 391 23.15 3.08 -8.67
C GLN A 391 22.69 4.51 -8.33
N PRO A 392 21.52 4.65 -7.67
CA PRO A 392 21.06 5.93 -7.16
C PRO A 392 22.05 6.51 -6.16
N LEU A 393 22.15 7.85 -6.08
CA LEU A 393 23.08 8.50 -5.17
C LEU A 393 22.84 8.09 -3.71
N TRP A 394 21.58 8.05 -3.27
CA TRP A 394 21.21 7.67 -1.91
C TRP A 394 21.70 6.28 -1.51
N ALA A 395 21.84 5.34 -2.47
CA ALA A 395 22.33 4.00 -2.18
C ALA A 395 23.82 4.01 -1.85
N LYS A 396 24.57 4.91 -2.49
CA LYS A 396 26.02 5.10 -2.24
C LYS A 396 26.29 5.88 -0.96
N LEU A 397 25.35 6.72 -0.53
CA LEU A 397 25.48 7.51 0.71
C LEU A 397 25.39 6.65 1.98
N VAL A 398 24.82 5.44 1.90
CA VAL A 398 24.71 4.51 3.03
C VAL A 398 26.07 4.05 3.54
N ASP A 399 27.07 4.03 2.66
CA ASP A 399 28.43 3.59 2.99
C ASP A 399 29.30 4.70 3.62
N ILE A 400 28.73 5.90 3.84
CA ILE A 400 29.44 7.00 4.51
C ILE A 400 29.53 6.67 6.01
N PRO A 401 30.75 6.66 6.61
CA PRO A 401 30.91 6.43 8.04
C PRO A 401 30.15 7.47 8.88
N GLU A 402 29.53 7.04 9.99
CA GLU A 402 28.91 7.97 10.95
C GLU A 402 29.95 8.66 11.83
N ASP A 403 31.15 8.08 11.97
CA ASP A 403 32.24 8.67 12.74
C ASP A 403 32.82 9.90 12.01
N PRO A 404 32.96 11.06 12.68
CA PRO A 404 33.43 12.29 12.02
C PRO A 404 34.83 12.19 11.41
N GLU A 405 35.73 11.42 12.00
CA GLU A 405 37.12 11.28 11.54
C GLU A 405 37.17 10.35 10.32
N GLU A 406 36.44 9.23 10.37
CA GLU A 406 36.30 8.30 9.24
C GLU A 406 35.52 8.94 8.07
N ALA A 407 34.51 9.76 8.35
CA ALA A 407 33.77 10.53 7.35
C ALA A 407 34.66 11.60 6.70
N LEU A 408 35.49 12.29 7.48
CA LEU A 408 36.44 13.27 6.95
C LEU A 408 37.46 12.59 6.03
N GLU A 409 38.01 11.44 6.45
CA GLU A 409 38.93 10.65 5.64
C GLU A 409 38.25 10.16 4.34
N PHE A 410 36.99 9.71 4.43
CA PHE A 410 36.18 9.35 3.27
C PHE A 410 36.07 10.52 2.26
N TRP A 411 35.70 11.73 2.72
CA TRP A 411 35.55 12.88 1.83
C TRP A 411 36.87 13.40 1.26
N ILE A 412 37.97 13.30 2.00
CA ILE A 412 39.32 13.62 1.49
C ILE A 412 39.68 12.66 0.36
N ASN A 413 39.46 11.36 0.57
CA ASN A 413 39.72 10.34 -0.44
C ASN A 413 38.81 10.53 -1.68
N ASP A 414 37.51 10.74 -1.49
CA ASP A 414 36.54 11.00 -2.57
C ASP A 414 36.92 12.24 -3.40
N GLY A 415 37.25 13.36 -2.74
CA GLY A 415 37.62 14.60 -3.42
C GLY A 415 38.92 14.50 -4.23
N SER A 416 39.83 13.61 -3.82
CA SER A 416 41.12 13.35 -4.46
C SER A 416 41.09 12.26 -5.55
N GLY A 417 40.00 11.49 -5.64
CA GLY A 417 39.83 10.41 -6.62
C GLY A 417 39.39 10.88 -8.00
N GLU A 418 39.58 10.02 -9.01
CA GLU A 418 39.12 10.25 -10.39
C GLU A 418 37.61 10.05 -10.58
N ASN A 419 36.95 9.30 -9.68
CA ASN A 419 35.52 9.03 -9.69
C ASN A 419 34.91 9.45 -8.35
N ARG A 420 34.36 10.66 -8.27
CA ARG A 420 33.73 11.21 -7.06
C ARG A 420 32.32 10.66 -6.89
N LEU A 421 31.87 10.61 -5.66
CA LEU A 421 30.52 10.20 -5.28
C LEU A 421 29.44 11.04 -5.98
N THR A 422 29.71 12.34 -6.16
CA THR A 422 28.80 13.31 -6.79
C THR A 422 28.94 13.41 -8.30
N ASP A 423 29.81 12.61 -8.93
CA ASP A 423 30.02 12.69 -10.36
C ASP A 423 28.78 12.29 -11.16
N SER A 424 28.72 12.81 -12.39
CA SER A 424 27.66 12.47 -13.32
C SER A 424 27.71 10.98 -13.64
N GLY A 425 26.55 10.31 -13.65
CA GLY A 425 26.47 8.90 -14.04
C GLY A 425 27.06 8.65 -15.45
N PRO A 426 27.51 7.42 -15.72
CA PRO A 426 28.26 7.10 -16.94
C PRO A 426 27.44 7.33 -18.21
N ARG A 427 28.14 7.56 -19.34
CA ARG A 427 27.49 7.62 -20.65
C ARG A 427 26.75 6.31 -20.91
N GLY A 428 25.51 6.41 -21.36
CA GLY A 428 24.68 5.22 -21.60
C GLY A 428 24.07 4.60 -20.33
N LYS A 429 24.09 5.29 -19.16
CA LYS A 429 23.45 4.85 -17.91
C LYS A 429 22.06 4.22 -18.12
N TRP A 430 21.22 4.81 -18.98
CA TRP A 430 19.90 4.28 -19.30
C TRP A 430 19.95 2.87 -19.90
N ASN A 431 20.82 2.62 -20.87
CA ASN A 431 20.94 1.29 -21.50
C ASN A 431 21.52 0.27 -20.51
N LEU A 432 22.44 0.69 -19.65
CA LEU A 432 22.95 -0.16 -18.57
C LEU A 432 21.83 -0.51 -17.59
N LEU A 433 21.03 0.47 -17.15
CA LEU A 433 19.87 0.25 -16.29
C LEU A 433 18.83 -0.68 -16.93
N LEU A 434 18.53 -0.55 -18.22
CA LEU A 434 17.59 -1.46 -18.88
C LEU A 434 18.09 -2.92 -18.93
N ASN A 435 19.39 -3.15 -18.77
CA ASN A 435 19.97 -4.49 -18.64
C ASN A 435 20.22 -4.90 -17.18
N ALA A 436 20.04 -3.97 -16.25
CA ALA A 436 20.27 -4.18 -14.82
C ALA A 436 19.15 -4.97 -14.15
N ARG A 437 19.47 -5.51 -12.97
CA ARG A 437 18.54 -6.31 -12.16
C ARG A 437 18.64 -5.95 -10.68
N ILE A 438 17.53 -6.16 -9.99
CA ILE A 438 17.45 -6.23 -8.53
C ILE A 438 17.33 -7.71 -8.17
N LEU A 439 18.22 -8.21 -7.30
CA LEU A 439 18.28 -9.62 -6.91
C LEU A 439 17.06 -10.04 -6.07
N SER A 440 16.64 -9.16 -5.17
CA SER A 440 15.45 -9.29 -4.33
C SER A 440 15.19 -7.97 -3.60
N PHE A 441 14.06 -7.89 -2.89
CA PHE A 441 13.81 -6.83 -1.92
C PHE A 441 13.82 -7.45 -0.52
N GLU A 442 14.57 -6.85 0.40
CA GLU A 442 14.37 -7.12 1.83
C GLU A 442 13.07 -6.45 2.26
N LEU A 443 12.20 -7.21 2.92
CA LEU A 443 10.87 -6.76 3.27
C LEU A 443 10.76 -6.52 4.77
N PRO A 444 9.90 -5.58 5.19
CA PRO A 444 9.62 -5.37 6.61
C PRO A 444 9.09 -6.66 7.30
N PRO A 445 9.37 -6.89 8.59
CA PRO A 445 9.02 -8.13 9.28
C PRO A 445 7.51 -8.46 9.31
N ASP A 446 6.66 -7.46 9.21
CA ASP A 446 5.20 -7.58 9.16
C ASP A 446 4.68 -8.04 7.79
N TRP A 447 5.51 -8.03 6.74
CA TRP A 447 5.21 -8.65 5.43
C TRP A 447 5.39 -10.16 5.44
N GLU A 448 6.14 -10.71 6.40
CA GLU A 448 6.42 -12.14 6.48
C GLU A 448 5.35 -12.89 7.30
N ASN A 449 4.73 -13.90 6.68
CA ASN A 449 4.07 -14.98 7.40
C ASN A 449 5.13 -15.97 7.88
N ARG A 450 5.53 -15.91 9.17
CA ARG A 450 6.34 -16.98 9.75
C ARG A 450 5.52 -18.26 9.88
N SER A 451 5.62 -19.13 8.88
CA SER A 451 5.16 -20.52 9.00
C SER A 451 6.01 -21.26 10.04
N GLU A 452 5.42 -22.20 10.80
CA GLU A 452 6.18 -23.06 11.73
C GLU A 452 7.17 -23.98 10.97
N SER A 453 6.94 -24.24 9.68
CA SER A 453 7.87 -24.95 8.80
C SER A 453 9.19 -24.20 8.59
N ASP A 454 9.17 -22.86 8.54
CA ASP A 454 10.39 -22.04 8.45
C ASP A 454 11.20 -22.09 9.75
N LYS A 455 10.54 -22.26 10.91
CA LYS A 455 11.22 -22.50 12.19
C LYS A 455 11.90 -23.88 12.23
N LYS A 456 11.31 -24.89 11.57
CA LYS A 456 11.91 -26.24 11.43
C LYS A 456 13.06 -26.24 10.43
N GLN A 457 12.95 -25.58 9.28
CA GLN A 457 14.06 -25.46 8.33
C GLN A 457 15.25 -24.67 8.87
N ARG A 458 15.03 -23.62 9.68
CA ARG A 458 16.12 -22.93 10.41
C ARG A 458 16.70 -23.75 11.58
N ARG A 459 15.94 -24.71 12.13
CA ARG A 459 16.48 -25.68 13.11
C ARG A 459 17.28 -26.80 12.44
N THR A 460 16.94 -27.22 11.22
CA THR A 460 17.68 -28.25 10.49
C THR A 460 18.86 -27.70 9.68
N THR A 461 18.86 -26.43 9.29
CA THR A 461 20.04 -25.73 8.72
C THR A 461 20.99 -25.17 9.79
N LYS A 462 20.62 -25.23 11.07
CA LYS A 462 21.54 -25.08 12.21
C LYS A 462 21.95 -26.45 12.75
N SER A 463 22.68 -27.22 11.95
CA SER A 463 23.56 -28.25 12.49
C SER A 463 24.71 -28.54 11.53
N LYS A 464 25.91 -28.43 12.08
CA LYS A 464 27.23 -28.76 11.52
C LYS A 464 27.83 -27.77 10.51
N SER A 465 28.00 -26.53 10.97
CA SER A 465 29.28 -25.84 10.77
C SER A 465 29.95 -25.76 12.15
N ASN A 466 30.98 -26.59 12.35
CA ASN A 466 31.93 -26.43 13.44
C ASN A 466 32.81 -25.22 13.09
N HIS A 467 32.29 -24.02 13.32
CA HIS A 467 33.13 -22.87 13.63
C HIS A 467 32.72 -22.40 15.01
N GLN A 468 33.68 -22.44 15.94
CA GLN A 468 33.56 -21.85 17.27
C GLN A 468 33.04 -20.42 17.11
N GLN A 469 31.77 -20.20 17.47
CA GLN A 469 31.23 -18.88 17.72
C GLN A 469 31.89 -18.36 18.99
N THR A 470 32.97 -17.60 18.86
CA THR A 470 33.33 -16.63 19.91
C THR A 470 32.26 -15.55 19.89
N GLY A 471 31.37 -15.54 20.88
CA GLY A 471 30.31 -14.55 21.00
C GLY A 471 30.86 -13.13 20.99
N ASN A 472 30.12 -12.18 20.43
CA ASN A 472 30.47 -10.76 20.51
C ASN A 472 30.66 -10.35 21.97
N LEU A 473 31.77 -9.68 22.29
CA LEU A 473 32.08 -9.22 23.64
C LEU A 473 31.11 -8.10 24.05
N LEU A 474 30.34 -8.29 25.13
CA LEU A 474 29.41 -7.28 25.64
C LEU A 474 30.17 -6.23 26.48
N GLY A 475 29.76 -4.96 26.41
CA GLY A 475 30.37 -3.86 27.18
C GLY A 475 30.34 -4.07 28.70
N GLU A 476 29.32 -4.78 29.19
CA GLU A 476 29.22 -5.19 30.60
C GLU A 476 30.33 -6.17 30.99
N GLN A 477 30.68 -7.13 30.12
CA GLN A 477 31.77 -8.08 30.37
C GLN A 477 33.13 -7.37 30.44
N VAL A 478 33.35 -6.38 29.59
CA VAL A 478 34.56 -5.53 29.61
C VAL A 478 34.64 -4.75 30.93
N THR A 479 33.51 -4.19 31.37
CA THR A 479 33.42 -3.44 32.63
C THR A 479 33.72 -4.33 33.85
N GLU A 480 33.15 -5.54 33.87
CA GLU A 480 33.35 -6.52 34.94
C GLU A 480 34.78 -7.06 34.95
N GLY A 481 35.31 -7.45 33.78
CA GLY A 481 36.70 -7.91 33.65
C GLY A 481 37.70 -6.85 34.08
N ARG A 482 37.50 -5.58 33.68
CA ARG A 482 38.37 -4.48 34.11
C ARG A 482 38.33 -4.27 35.62
N LYS A 483 37.13 -4.30 36.22
CA LYS A 483 36.97 -4.17 37.68
C LYS A 483 37.59 -5.36 38.43
N LYS A 484 37.44 -6.58 37.92
CA LYS A 484 38.05 -7.80 38.49
C LYS A 484 39.58 -7.71 38.50
N MET A 485 40.17 -7.11 37.48
CA MET A 485 41.62 -6.89 37.35
C MET A 485 42.12 -5.60 38.04
N ASN A 486 41.25 -4.86 38.76
CA ASN A 486 41.56 -3.58 39.42
C ASN A 486 42.19 -2.52 38.48
N LEU A 487 41.83 -2.53 37.19
CA LEU A 487 42.34 -1.57 36.22
C LEU A 487 41.44 -0.33 36.13
N SER A 488 42.02 0.85 36.03
CA SER A 488 41.28 2.05 35.61
C SER A 488 41.03 2.03 34.10
N GLN A 489 40.02 2.76 33.62
CA GLN A 489 39.76 2.89 32.17
C GLN A 489 40.97 3.44 31.42
N ARG A 490 41.78 4.29 32.06
CA ARG A 490 42.99 4.88 31.48
C ARG A 490 44.13 3.88 31.38
N GLU A 491 44.27 2.96 32.33
CA GLU A 491 45.30 1.91 32.29
C GLU A 491 44.96 0.85 31.25
N LEU A 492 43.70 0.43 31.17
CA LEU A 492 43.25 -0.49 30.11
C LEU A 492 43.43 0.14 28.72
N ALA A 493 43.11 1.43 28.57
CA ALA A 493 43.34 2.17 27.33
C ALA A 493 44.83 2.18 26.92
N LYS A 494 45.75 2.36 27.87
CA LYS A 494 47.21 2.28 27.59
C LYS A 494 47.64 0.88 27.15
N LEU A 495 47.13 -0.17 27.79
CA LEU A 495 47.46 -1.56 27.44
C LEU A 495 46.94 -1.95 26.05
N MET A 496 45.88 -1.28 25.58
CA MET A 496 45.29 -1.51 24.27
C MET A 496 45.77 -0.54 23.18
N GLU A 497 46.64 0.42 23.52
CA GLU A 497 47.01 1.53 22.63
C GLU A 497 45.79 2.32 22.10
N LYS A 498 44.74 2.47 22.92
CA LYS A 498 43.52 3.24 22.60
C LYS A 498 43.36 4.44 23.52
N SER A 499 42.36 5.28 23.21
CA SER A 499 41.98 6.40 24.08
C SER A 499 41.10 5.92 25.25
N GLN A 500 41.11 6.66 26.37
CA GLN A 500 40.26 6.37 27.52
C GLN A 500 38.76 6.51 27.20
N SER A 501 38.40 7.40 26.27
CA SER A 501 37.03 7.53 25.76
C SER A 501 36.58 6.28 24.98
N TRP A 502 37.47 5.69 24.17
CA TRP A 502 37.18 4.45 23.43
C TRP A 502 36.77 3.31 24.38
N ILE A 503 37.53 3.09 25.47
CA ILE A 503 37.18 2.08 26.50
C ILE A 503 35.83 2.37 27.14
N ARG A 504 35.57 3.64 27.49
CA ARG A 504 34.29 4.05 28.10
C ARG A 504 33.10 3.79 27.16
N ASP A 505 33.27 4.02 25.86
CA ASP A 505 32.19 3.88 24.89
C ASP A 505 31.95 2.40 24.51
N VAL A 506 32.98 1.56 24.56
CA VAL A 506 32.86 0.09 24.53
C VAL A 506 32.15 -0.45 25.76
N GLU A 507 32.54 -0.01 26.97
CA GLU A 507 31.88 -0.42 28.23
C GLU A 507 30.40 -0.05 28.27
N LYS A 508 30.03 1.12 27.72
CA LYS A 508 28.64 1.60 27.64
C LYS A 508 27.85 1.01 26.47
N GLY A 509 28.46 0.14 25.64
CA GLY A 509 27.82 -0.44 24.47
C GLY A 509 27.49 0.56 23.36
N ARG A 510 28.10 1.77 23.39
CA ARG A 510 27.95 2.81 22.36
C ARG A 510 28.85 2.56 21.16
N LEU A 511 29.94 1.84 21.37
CA LEU A 511 30.91 1.47 20.35
C LEU A 511 31.11 -0.05 20.37
N LYS A 512 31.07 -0.69 19.21
CA LYS A 512 31.43 -2.10 19.05
C LYS A 512 32.89 -2.21 18.66
N ALA A 513 33.72 -2.81 19.51
CA ALA A 513 35.13 -3.05 19.21
C ALA A 513 35.28 -3.99 17.99
N LYS A 514 36.32 -3.79 17.16
CA LYS A 514 36.67 -4.69 16.05
C LYS A 514 37.08 -6.06 16.58
N LEU A 515 37.05 -7.11 15.74
CA LEU A 515 37.34 -8.49 16.17
C LEU A 515 38.71 -8.63 16.84
N ASP A 516 39.74 -7.99 16.30
CA ASP A 516 41.10 -8.01 16.87
C ASP A 516 41.15 -7.34 18.25
N ASP A 517 40.48 -6.19 18.39
CA ASP A 517 40.37 -5.47 19.67
C ASP A 517 39.55 -6.27 20.71
N GLN A 518 38.52 -7.03 20.28
CA GLN A 518 37.74 -7.91 21.15
C GLN A 518 38.57 -9.10 21.65
N MET A 519 39.42 -9.69 20.80
CA MET A 519 40.33 -10.75 21.21
C MET A 519 41.35 -10.25 22.22
N LEU A 520 41.91 -9.06 21.99
CA LEU A 520 42.84 -8.43 22.92
C LEU A 520 42.17 -8.12 24.27
N LEU A 521 40.94 -7.60 24.27
CA LEU A 521 40.16 -7.38 25.49
C LEU A 521 39.89 -8.68 26.25
N ARG A 522 39.53 -9.76 25.55
CA ARG A 522 39.31 -11.08 26.16
C ARG A 522 40.59 -11.61 26.82
N GLN A 523 41.72 -11.45 26.15
CA GLN A 523 43.03 -11.87 26.67
C GLN A 523 43.47 -11.02 27.87
N LEU A 524 43.33 -9.69 27.80
CA LEU A 524 43.77 -8.77 28.86
C LEU A 524 42.89 -8.82 30.11
N LEU A 525 41.59 -9.12 29.94
CA LEU A 525 40.60 -9.11 31.01
C LEU A 525 40.16 -10.50 31.48
N ASP A 526 40.76 -11.56 30.93
CA ASP A 526 40.44 -12.97 31.25
C ASP A 526 38.94 -13.29 31.06
N ILE A 527 38.38 -12.84 29.92
CA ILE A 527 36.97 -13.03 29.56
C ILE A 527 36.87 -14.18 28.55
N SER A 528 36.22 -15.27 28.97
CA SER A 528 36.01 -16.50 28.18
C SER A 528 35.19 -16.30 26.92
#